data_AF-A0A5K0XJ38-F1
#
_entry.id   AF-A0A5K0XJ38-F1
#
_cell.length_a   1.000
_cell.length_b   1.000
_cell.length_c   1.000
_cell.angle_alpha   90.00
_cell.angle_beta   90.00
_cell.angle_gamma   90.00
#
_symmetry.space_group_name_H-M   'P 1'
#
loop_
_entity.id
_entity.type
_entity.pdbx_description
1 polymer ?
#
loop_
_entity_poly.entity_id
_entity_poly.type
_entity_poly.pdbx_seq_one_letter_code
_entity_poly.pdbx_strand_id
1 'polypeptide(L)' 'VEPGVQNVTVKNVIMTGTQNGLRIKSWARKSTGFVKSVLFDGATMNNVDYPIIIDQYYCPDRINCPGQ' A
#
# COMPACT_ATOMS: atom_id res chain seq x y z
N VAL A 1 13.50 -14.41 -9.17
CA VAL A 1 13.27 -13.75 -7.87
C VAL A 1 12.63 -12.40 -8.16
N GLU A 2 11.46 -12.13 -7.63
CA GLU A 2 10.84 -10.80 -7.74
C GLU A 2 11.58 -9.83 -6.83
N PRO A 3 12.02 -8.65 -7.31
CA PRO A 3 12.66 -7.67 -6.46
C PRO A 3 11.68 -7.14 -5.41
N GLY A 4 12.14 -7.02 -4.16
CA GLY A 4 11.38 -6.43 -3.07
C GLY A 4 11.57 -4.92 -2.98
N VAL A 5 10.68 -4.27 -2.23
CA VAL A 5 10.75 -2.85 -1.87
C VAL A 5 11.26 -2.73 -0.43
N GLN A 6 12.25 -1.88 -0.19
CA GLN A 6 12.78 -1.65 1.15
C GLN A 6 13.29 -0.23 1.36
N ASN A 7 13.38 0.19 2.62
CA ASN A 7 13.96 1.47 3.03
C ASN A 7 13.27 2.67 2.38
N VAL A 8 11.94 2.68 2.45
CA VAL A 8 11.10 3.77 1.93
C VAL A 8 10.68 4.65 3.10
N THR A 9 10.93 5.96 2.99
CA THR A 9 10.42 6.95 3.94
C THR A 9 9.50 7.90 3.22
N VAL A 10 8.26 8.01 3.68
CA VAL A 10 7.34 9.10 3.31
C VAL A 10 7.26 10.03 4.51
N LYS A 11 7.69 11.28 4.35
CA LYS A 11 7.81 12.23 5.45
C LYS A 11 7.14 13.55 5.17
N ASN A 12 6.47 14.12 6.16
CA ASN A 12 5.91 15.48 6.15
C ASN A 12 4.95 15.72 4.97
N VAL A 13 3.98 14.82 4.77
CA VAL A 13 3.02 14.89 3.67
C VAL A 13 1.65 15.35 4.15
N ILE A 14 0.93 16.09 3.30
CA ILE A 14 -0.47 16.44 3.52
C ILE A 14 -1.28 15.79 2.39
N MET A 15 -2.25 14.96 2.76
CA MET A 15 -3.17 14.31 1.83
C MET A 15 -4.57 14.85 2.12
N THR A 16 -5.20 15.47 1.11
CA THR A 16 -6.51 16.12 1.28
C THR A 16 -7.50 15.60 0.23
N GLY A 17 -8.69 15.16 0.67
CA GLY A 17 -9.77 14.76 -0.24
C GLY A 17 -9.47 13.52 -1.08
N THR A 18 -8.48 12.71 -0.69
CA THR A 18 -8.11 11.51 -1.44
C THR A 18 -8.93 10.31 -1.00
N GLN A 19 -9.23 9.39 -1.92
CA GLN A 19 -9.86 8.13 -1.54
C GLN A 19 -8.95 7.34 -0.57
N ASN A 20 -7.65 7.23 -0.86
CA ASN A 20 -6.70 6.54 0.00
C ASN A 20 -5.58 7.49 0.41
N GLY A 21 -5.10 7.36 1.65
CA GLY A 21 -3.87 8.01 2.10
C GLY A 21 -2.67 7.15 1.75
N LEU A 22 -2.05 6.56 2.77
CA LEU A 22 -0.89 5.69 2.63
C LEU A 22 -1.34 4.27 2.31
N ARG A 23 -0.83 3.69 1.21
CA ARG A 23 -1.24 2.34 0.78
C ARG A 23 -0.07 1.46 0.40
N ILE A 24 0.01 0.29 1.03
CA ILE A 24 0.86 -0.83 0.59
C ILE A 24 -0.08 -1.88 0.00
N LYS A 25 0.20 -2.31 -1.23
CA LYS A 25 -0.61 -3.32 -1.91
C LYS A 25 0.27 -4.38 -2.57
N SER A 26 -0.06 -5.64 -2.38
CA SER A 26 0.53 -6.76 -3.11
C SER A 26 -0.57 -7.57 -3.80
N TRP A 27 -0.23 -8.15 -4.93
CA TRP A 27 -1.11 -9.09 -5.64
C TRP A 27 -1.46 -10.28 -4.74
N ALA A 28 -2.70 -10.76 -4.86
CA ALA A 28 -3.19 -11.93 -4.12
C ALA A 28 -2.46 -13.25 -4.44
N ARG A 29 -1.72 -13.31 -5.55
CA ARG A 29 -0.94 -14.51 -5.92
C ARG A 29 0.28 -14.70 -5.03
N LYS A 30 0.72 -15.95 -4.90
CA LYS A 30 2.02 -16.25 -4.30
C LYS A 30 3.12 -15.44 -5.00
N SER A 31 3.96 -14.80 -4.20
CA SER A 31 5.05 -13.95 -4.62
C SER A 31 6.24 -14.16 -3.69
N THR A 32 7.45 -14.05 -4.23
CA THR A 32 8.68 -14.02 -3.40
C THR A 32 9.11 -12.59 -3.11
N GLY A 33 8.37 -11.59 -3.60
CA GLY A 33 8.61 -10.18 -3.32
C GLY A 33 8.31 -9.86 -1.85
N PHE A 34 8.90 -8.78 -1.35
CA PHE A 34 8.71 -8.32 0.02
C PHE A 34 8.58 -6.81 0.07
N VAL A 35 7.99 -6.31 1.16
CA VAL A 35 8.03 -4.91 1.56
C VAL A 35 8.57 -4.86 2.99
N LYS A 36 9.67 -4.16 3.24
CA LYS A 36 10.26 -4.05 4.59
C LYS A 36 10.86 -2.66 4.85
N SER A 37 10.98 -2.27 6.12
CA SER A 37 11.58 -0.99 6.50
C SER A 37 10.91 0.21 5.81
N VAL A 38 9.59 0.29 5.92
CA VAL A 38 8.81 1.45 5.45
C VAL A 38 8.49 2.35 6.63
N LEU A 39 8.84 3.62 6.53
CA LEU A 39 8.53 4.65 7.53
C LEU A 39 7.58 5.69 6.94
N PHE A 40 6.45 5.89 7.61
CA PHE A 40 5.56 7.00 7.35
C PHE A 40 5.61 7.95 8.55
N ASP A 41 6.11 9.17 8.37
CA ASP A 41 6.41 10.13 9.44
C ASP A 41 5.81 11.50 9.14
N GLY A 42 5.06 12.10 10.06
CA GLY A 42 4.46 13.43 9.86
C GLY A 42 3.44 13.50 8.71
N ALA A 43 2.56 12.51 8.56
CA ALA A 43 1.48 12.55 7.57
C ALA A 43 0.21 13.19 8.15
N THR A 44 -0.25 14.28 7.54
CA THR A 44 -1.55 14.91 7.83
C THR A 44 -2.57 14.46 6.79
N MET A 45 -3.72 13.95 7.24
CA MET A 45 -4.78 13.43 6.36
C MET A 45 -6.08 14.19 6.61
N ASN A 46 -6.49 15.01 5.64
CA ASN A 46 -7.68 15.84 5.72
C ASN A 46 -8.76 15.28 4.79
N ASN A 47 -9.90 14.83 5.33
CA ASN A 47 -10.99 14.27 4.51
C ASN A 47 -10.51 13.15 3.57
N VAL A 48 -9.69 12.23 4.08
CA VAL A 48 -9.22 11.05 3.34
C VAL A 48 -10.10 9.85 3.71
N ASP A 49 -10.71 9.19 2.72
CA ASP A 49 -11.70 8.13 3.00
C ASP A 49 -11.05 6.91 3.67
N TYR A 50 -9.87 6.50 3.18
CA TYR A 50 -9.09 5.40 3.71
C TYR A 50 -7.65 5.82 4.04
N PRO A 51 -7.40 6.35 5.26
CA PRO A 51 -6.12 6.94 5.64
C PRO A 51 -4.90 6.02 5.47
N ILE A 52 -4.99 4.76 5.91
CA ILE A 52 -3.91 3.77 5.81
C ILE A 52 -4.49 2.42 5.43
N ILE A 53 -4.02 1.83 4.32
CA ILE A 53 -4.40 0.48 3.88
C ILE A 53 -3.15 -0.37 3.62
N ILE A 54 -3.18 -1.61 4.13
CA ILE A 54 -2.26 -2.67 3.72
C ILE A 54 -3.12 -3.81 3.15
N ASP A 55 -2.99 -4.03 1.86
CA ASP A 55 -3.84 -4.95 1.09
C ASP A 55 -2.96 -6.03 0.44
N GLN A 56 -2.96 -7.23 1.02
CA GLN A 56 -2.21 -8.37 0.49
C GLN A 56 -2.97 -9.16 -0.58
N TYR A 57 -4.24 -8.83 -0.82
CA TYR A 57 -5.11 -9.51 -1.76
C TYR A 57 -5.56 -8.57 -2.89
N TYR A 58 -4.69 -7.62 -3.27
CA TYR A 58 -5.04 -6.64 -4.28
C TYR A 58 -5.34 -7.34 -5.61
N CYS A 59 -6.57 -7.19 -6.08
CA CYS A 59 -7.04 -7.77 -7.34
C CYS A 59 -8.02 -6.80 -8.05
N PRO A 60 -7.51 -5.74 -8.70
CA PRO A 60 -8.32 -4.66 -9.25
C PRO A 60 -9.27 -5.14 -10.37
N ASP A 61 -8.80 -6.07 -11.21
CA ASP A 61 -9.55 -6.51 -12.39
C ASP A 61 -10.44 -7.73 -12.12
N ARG A 62 -10.39 -8.28 -10.90
CA ARG A 62 -11.09 -9.51 -10.49
C ARG A 62 -10.82 -10.74 -11.36
N ILE A 63 -9.74 -10.73 -12.14
CA ILE A 63 -9.34 -11.83 -13.02
C ILE A 63 -8.24 -12.64 -12.32
N ASN A 64 -8.47 -13.95 -12.18
CA ASN A 64 -7.51 -14.90 -11.61
C ASN A 64 -6.98 -14.51 -10.22
N CYS A 65 -7.87 -14.04 -9.32
CA CYS A 65 -7.54 -13.70 -7.93
C CYS A 65 -7.47 -14.95 -7.06
N PRO A 66 -6.30 -15.37 -6.56
CA PRO A 66 -6.23 -16.52 -5.67
C PRO A 66 -6.80 -16.16 -4.30
N GLY A 67 -7.81 -16.90 -3.83
CA GLY A 67 -8.38 -16.72 -2.47
C GLY A 67 -9.52 -15.71 -2.36
N GLN A 68 -10.13 -15.30 -3.48
CA GLN A 68 -11.44 -14.65 -3.54
C GLN A 68 -12.44 -15.55 -4.26
#